data_AF-A0A953BSP4-F1
#
_entry.id   AF-A0A953BSP4-F1
#
_cell.length_a   1.000
_cell.length_b   1.000
_cell.length_c   1.000
_cell.angle_alpha   90.00
_cell.angle_beta   90.00
_cell.angle_gamma   90.00
#
_symmetry.space_group_name_H-M   'P 1'
#
loop_
_entity.id
_entity.type
_entity.pdbx_description
1 polymer ?
#
loop_
_entity_poly.entity_id
_entity_poly.type
_entity_poly.pdbx_seq_one_letter_code
_entity_poly.pdbx_strand_id
1 'polypeptide(L)'
;MIIRHLLDQIGHRSRRGLVFATGGSADIILAKTIAAGLVGEGCPRVDLAQPLNCRSLSQKDLLGDASNRHALEPEPDLDPEAVLRHHASIPSDHHADHRRGKGLSISSSLEWDHGSRYVCAAHGQGPSSLAGRRDGEVPYYDFAVGIDGGGDVLTHGDDEFDRVVLDGFRSGWSSARPLMLIAMGLGADGGSAPAEFDDVVLEGWRSVGDTEVEIAFADALHRELDRLGLWNESPTSWSSDDPYWGYGLKVPQIIALAVRNEFPFDAPGGEPDLVMFPRRGELKLMNKRLLREARLFLNEVNR
;
A
#
# COMPACT_ATOMS: atom_id res chain seq x y z
N MET A 1 -8.12 -16.29 -3.21
CA MET A 1 -7.76 -16.10 -4.62
C MET A 1 -6.53 -15.23 -4.68
N ILE A 2 -6.53 -13.96 -4.25
CA ILE A 2 -5.28 -13.15 -4.26
C ILE A 2 -4.19 -13.79 -3.40
N ILE A 3 -4.47 -14.05 -2.12
CA ILE A 3 -3.50 -14.66 -1.19
C ILE A 3 -3.05 -16.04 -1.67
N ARG A 4 -3.98 -16.86 -2.17
CA ARG A 4 -3.64 -18.20 -2.67
C ARG A 4 -2.76 -18.14 -3.93
N HIS A 5 -3.07 -17.23 -4.86
CA HIS A 5 -2.26 -17.03 -6.06
C HIS A 5 -0.86 -16.56 -5.71
N LEU A 6 -0.72 -15.65 -4.74
CA LEU A 6 0.59 -15.26 -4.20
C LEU A 6 1.35 -16.47 -3.64
N LEU A 7 0.69 -17.28 -2.81
CA LEU A 7 1.30 -18.47 -2.20
C LEU A 7 1.77 -19.49 -3.25
N ASP A 8 0.99 -19.66 -4.33
CA ASP A 8 1.35 -20.53 -5.45
C ASP A 8 2.57 -20.01 -6.20
N GLN A 9 2.71 -18.69 -6.35
CA GLN A 9 3.89 -18.07 -7.00
C GLN A 9 5.14 -18.08 -6.11
N ILE A 10 5.01 -17.86 -4.80
CA ILE A 10 6.17 -17.77 -3.88
C ILE A 10 6.64 -19.13 -3.37
N GLY A 11 5.83 -20.19 -3.47
CA GLY A 11 6.21 -21.58 -3.18
C GLY A 11 6.54 -21.86 -1.70
N HIS A 12 5.53 -22.28 -0.93
CA HIS A 12 5.53 -22.79 0.46
C HIS A 12 5.40 -21.80 1.64
N ARG A 13 4.81 -22.35 2.73
CA ARG A 13 4.21 -21.68 3.90
C ARG A 13 5.19 -21.37 5.06
N SER A 14 6.48 -21.66 4.98
CA SER A 14 7.41 -21.54 6.14
C SER A 14 8.47 -20.44 6.02
N ARG A 15 8.18 -19.40 5.24
CA ARG A 15 9.15 -18.38 4.80
C ARG A 15 8.96 -17.02 5.49
N ARG A 16 10.05 -16.28 5.70
CA ARG A 16 10.08 -14.89 6.15
C ARG A 16 9.73 -13.96 4.98
N GLY A 17 8.56 -13.36 5.01
CA GLY A 17 8.08 -12.45 3.99
C GLY A 17 8.26 -10.98 4.35
N LEU A 18 8.34 -10.14 3.33
CA LEU A 18 8.18 -8.69 3.44
C LEU A 18 6.99 -8.26 2.57
N VAL A 19 6.02 -7.55 3.12
CA VAL A 19 4.98 -6.87 2.35
C VAL A 19 5.20 -5.38 2.49
N PHE A 20 5.24 -4.64 1.39
CA PHE A 20 5.48 -3.20 1.41
C PHE A 20 4.44 -2.43 0.60
N ALA A 21 4.08 -1.25 1.08
CA ALA A 21 3.30 -0.27 0.33
C ALA A 21 4.22 0.42 -0.70
N THR A 22 3.80 0.53 -1.96
CA THR A 22 4.57 1.30 -2.97
C THR A 22 4.38 2.79 -2.77
N GLY A 23 3.17 3.20 -2.41
CA GLY A 23 2.77 4.59 -2.30
C GLY A 23 2.24 4.97 -0.91
N GLY A 24 1.09 5.63 -0.93
CA GLY A 24 0.51 6.34 0.20
C GLY A 24 -0.22 5.47 1.22
N SER A 25 -1.05 6.10 2.05
CA SER A 25 -1.73 5.41 3.16
C SER A 25 -2.75 4.36 2.72
N ALA A 26 -3.29 4.46 1.51
CA ALA A 26 -4.16 3.43 0.93
C ALA A 26 -3.42 2.10 0.79
N ASP A 27 -2.24 2.15 0.19
CA ASP A 27 -1.38 1.00 -0.07
C ASP A 27 -0.96 0.31 1.21
N ILE A 28 -0.78 1.06 2.29
CA ILE A 28 -0.44 0.47 3.59
C ILE A 28 -1.62 -0.33 4.16
N ILE A 29 -2.85 0.17 4.01
CA ILE A 29 -4.05 -0.57 4.43
C ILE A 29 -4.17 -1.85 3.59
N LEU A 30 -3.94 -1.77 2.28
CA LEU A 30 -3.94 -2.93 1.39
C LEU A 30 -2.81 -3.91 1.74
N ALA A 31 -1.59 -3.41 1.97
CA ALA A 31 -0.42 -4.18 2.37
C ALA A 31 -0.61 -4.89 3.70
N LYS A 32 -1.16 -4.21 4.71
CA LYS A 32 -1.53 -4.83 5.98
C LYS A 32 -2.55 -5.95 5.77
N THR A 33 -3.56 -5.73 4.94
CA THR A 33 -4.61 -6.73 4.67
C THR A 33 -4.03 -7.95 3.96
N ILE A 34 -3.14 -7.75 2.99
CA ILE A 34 -2.43 -8.83 2.30
C ILE A 34 -1.51 -9.59 3.26
N ALA A 35 -0.74 -8.87 4.09
CA ALA A 35 0.15 -9.46 5.08
C ALA A 35 -0.62 -10.32 6.09
N ALA A 36 -1.73 -9.82 6.64
CA ALA A 36 -2.59 -10.56 7.55
C ALA A 36 -3.18 -11.82 6.87
N GLY A 37 -3.58 -11.72 5.60
CA GLY A 37 -4.03 -12.85 4.81
C GLY A 37 -2.95 -13.93 4.63
N LEU A 38 -1.71 -13.53 4.31
CA LEU A 38 -0.57 -14.45 4.22
C LEU A 38 -0.31 -15.17 5.55
N VAL A 39 -0.36 -14.45 6.67
CA VAL A 39 -0.22 -15.04 8.01
C VAL A 39 -1.35 -16.04 8.30
N GLY A 40 -2.60 -15.68 8.00
CA GLY A 40 -3.76 -16.55 8.17
C GLY A 40 -3.71 -17.84 7.35
N GLU A 41 -3.05 -17.81 6.18
CA GLU A 41 -2.82 -18.98 5.32
C GLU A 41 -1.52 -19.75 5.65
N GLY A 42 -0.83 -19.34 6.71
CA GLY A 42 0.24 -20.11 7.35
C GLY A 42 1.65 -19.56 7.19
N CYS A 43 1.86 -18.36 6.61
CA CYS A 43 3.18 -17.70 6.60
C CYS A 43 3.51 -17.15 8.00
N PRO A 44 4.46 -17.74 8.75
CA PRO A 44 4.60 -17.46 10.19
C PRO A 44 5.27 -16.13 10.51
N ARG A 45 5.96 -15.50 9.54
CA ARG A 45 6.72 -14.26 9.73
C ARG A 45 6.59 -13.38 8.50
N VAL A 46 5.76 -12.35 8.60
CA VAL A 46 5.55 -11.38 7.52
C VAL A 46 5.77 -9.99 8.10
N ASP A 47 6.87 -9.36 7.74
CA ASP A 47 7.11 -7.96 8.10
C ASP A 47 6.31 -7.06 7.17
N LEU A 48 5.77 -5.97 7.72
CA LEU A 48 5.11 -4.92 6.95
C LEU A 48 6.07 -3.73 6.83
N ALA A 49 6.21 -3.17 5.63
CA ALA A 49 7.03 -2.00 5.40
C ALA A 49 6.28 -0.86 4.75
N GLN A 50 6.61 0.35 5.21
CA GLN A 50 6.19 1.59 4.59
C GLN A 50 7.42 2.41 4.20
N PRO A 51 7.62 2.65 2.90
CA PRO A 51 8.54 3.65 2.39
C PRO A 51 8.00 5.05 2.67
N LEU A 52 8.77 5.91 3.35
CA LEU A 52 8.38 7.30 3.53
C LEU A 52 8.96 8.16 2.42
N ASN A 53 8.17 9.11 1.93
CA ASN A 53 8.68 10.16 1.07
C ASN A 53 9.51 11.15 1.91
N CYS A 54 10.82 10.91 2.00
CA CYS A 54 11.74 11.78 2.74
C CYS A 54 11.92 13.17 2.11
N ARG A 55 11.40 13.44 0.89
CA ARG A 55 11.58 14.74 0.23
C ARG A 55 10.85 15.89 0.94
N SER A 56 9.88 15.61 1.80
CA SER A 56 9.09 16.63 2.52
C SER A 56 9.48 16.81 3.99
N LEU A 57 10.46 16.06 4.50
CA LEU A 57 10.83 16.07 5.91
C LEU A 57 12.16 16.80 6.09
N SER A 58 12.12 18.10 6.33
CA SER A 58 13.34 18.83 6.68
C SER A 58 13.83 18.33 8.04
N GLN A 59 15.16 18.29 8.22
CA GLN A 59 15.81 17.83 9.46
C GLN A 59 15.39 18.63 10.71
N LYS A 60 14.81 19.83 10.52
CA LYS A 60 14.24 20.67 11.58
C LYS A 60 12.85 20.20 12.04
N ASP A 61 12.06 19.60 11.16
CA ASP A 61 10.67 19.22 11.42
C ASP A 61 10.57 17.86 12.13
N LEU A 62 11.63 17.04 12.05
CA LEU A 62 11.73 15.73 12.71
C LEU A 62 12.00 15.82 14.22
N LEU A 63 12.55 16.93 14.71
CA LEU A 63 13.09 17.05 16.07
C LEU A 63 12.26 17.95 16.99
N GLY A 64 11.21 18.59 16.47
CA GLY A 64 10.46 19.64 17.20
C GLY A 64 9.42 19.13 18.21
N ASP A 65 8.67 18.07 17.91
CA ASP A 65 7.33 17.89 18.52
C ASP A 65 6.94 16.46 18.95
N ALA A 66 7.88 15.52 19.11
CA ALA A 66 7.57 14.16 19.55
C ALA A 66 7.22 14.12 21.06
N SER A 67 5.96 14.44 21.40
CA SER A 67 5.43 14.30 22.76
C SER A 67 4.79 12.92 22.99
N ASN A 68 5.18 12.32 24.12
CA ASN A 68 4.79 11.03 24.70
C ASN A 68 3.47 10.40 24.21
N ARG A 69 3.56 9.22 23.56
CA ARG A 69 2.69 8.05 23.83
C ARG A 69 3.17 6.78 23.12
N HIS A 70 3.21 5.70 23.90
CA HIS A 70 3.38 4.27 23.58
C HIS A 70 4.51 3.86 22.62
N ALA A 71 5.73 3.84 23.15
CA ALA A 71 6.88 3.19 22.54
C ALA A 71 6.73 1.66 22.57
N LEU A 72 6.94 1.00 21.42
CA LEU A 72 7.35 -0.40 21.41
C LEU A 72 8.85 -0.44 21.72
N GLU A 73 9.25 -1.22 22.72
CA GLU A 73 10.66 -1.32 23.11
C GLU A 73 11.49 -1.98 21.98
N PRO A 74 12.68 -1.46 21.67
CA PRO A 74 13.55 -2.01 20.63
C PRO A 74 14.03 -3.42 21.00
N GLU A 75 14.12 -4.31 20.00
CA GLU A 75 14.87 -5.57 20.17
C GLU A 75 16.36 -5.26 20.42
N PRO A 76 17.03 -6.03 21.29
CA PRO A 76 18.47 -5.93 21.44
C PRO A 76 19.12 -6.25 20.08
N ASP A 77 20.05 -5.38 19.65
CA ASP A 77 20.81 -5.38 18.37
C ASP A 77 20.26 -4.47 17.25
N LEU A 78 19.16 -3.75 17.45
CA LEU A 78 18.79 -2.59 16.61
C LEU A 78 19.34 -1.30 17.25
N ASP A 79 20.09 -0.52 16.46
CA ASP A 79 20.55 0.81 16.86
C ASP A 79 19.37 1.63 17.43
N PRO A 80 19.44 2.08 18.69
CA PRO A 80 18.39 2.87 19.32
C PRO A 80 18.00 4.10 18.47
N GLU A 81 18.94 4.70 17.74
CA GLU A 81 18.69 5.85 16.86
C GLU A 81 17.90 5.48 15.59
N ALA A 82 17.96 4.22 15.15
CA ALA A 82 17.23 3.70 13.99
C ALA A 82 15.77 3.35 14.33
N VAL A 83 15.45 3.12 15.61
CA VAL A 83 14.09 2.86 16.10
C VAL A 83 13.41 4.15 16.59
N LEU A 84 14.18 5.16 17.00
CA LEU A 84 13.68 6.42 17.59
C LEU A 84 12.88 7.34 16.65
N ARG A 85 12.62 6.97 15.39
CA ARG A 85 11.73 7.73 14.50
C ARG A 85 10.39 7.05 14.22
N HIS A 86 9.99 6.08 15.06
CA HIS A 86 8.69 5.39 14.96
C HIS A 86 7.46 6.23 15.37
N HIS A 87 7.61 7.54 15.55
CA HIS A 87 6.51 8.50 15.44
C HIS A 87 7.01 9.78 14.75
N ALA A 88 7.01 9.79 13.43
CA ALA A 88 7.15 11.02 12.66
C ALA A 88 5.80 11.75 12.59
N SER A 89 5.43 12.44 13.68
CA SER A 89 4.52 13.57 13.58
C SER A 89 5.25 14.68 12.82
N ILE A 90 4.98 14.87 11.52
CA ILE A 90 5.58 15.98 10.78
C ILE A 90 4.53 16.85 10.09
N PRO A 91 4.33 18.08 10.60
CA PRO A 91 3.58 19.14 9.94
C PRO A 91 4.51 20.07 9.12
N SER A 92 3.88 20.97 8.36
CA SER A 92 4.43 22.19 7.72
C SER A 92 3.44 23.32 8.08
N ASP A 93 3.60 24.59 7.65
CA ASP A 93 3.07 25.79 8.35
C ASP A 93 2.01 26.67 7.63
N HIS A 94 1.52 26.31 6.45
CA HIS A 94 0.42 27.01 5.71
C HIS A 94 -1.02 26.37 5.68
N HIS A 95 -1.42 25.59 6.68
CA HIS A 95 -2.64 24.77 6.83
C HIS A 95 -2.87 24.68 8.34
N ALA A 96 -4.13 24.59 8.77
CA ALA A 96 -4.42 24.33 10.17
C ALA A 96 -3.79 23.00 10.63
N ASP A 97 -3.18 23.00 11.83
CA ASP A 97 -2.32 21.97 12.42
C ASP A 97 -2.85 20.51 12.33
N HIS A 98 -4.16 20.33 12.22
CA HIS A 98 -4.82 19.03 12.26
C HIS A 98 -4.82 18.22 10.93
N ARG A 99 -4.17 18.67 9.84
CA ARG A 99 -4.28 18.01 8.51
C ARG A 99 -2.98 17.56 7.84
N ARG A 100 -1.80 17.91 8.33
CA ARG A 100 -0.55 17.67 7.58
C ARG A 100 0.18 16.37 7.88
N GLY A 101 0.11 15.88 9.11
CA GLY A 101 0.80 14.65 9.50
C GLY A 101 0.01 13.36 9.22
N LYS A 102 -1.16 13.40 8.56
CA LYS A 102 -2.13 12.30 8.69
C LYS A 102 -1.82 11.01 7.92
N GLY A 103 -1.13 11.08 6.79
CA GLY A 103 -0.69 9.86 6.09
C GLY A 103 0.40 9.09 6.84
N LEU A 104 1.28 9.84 7.51
CA LEU A 104 2.28 9.36 8.47
C LEU A 104 1.67 8.97 9.82
N SER A 105 0.58 9.64 10.24
CA SER A 105 -0.10 9.33 11.49
C SER A 105 -0.89 8.04 11.38
N ILE A 106 -1.59 7.81 10.26
CA ILE A 106 -2.32 6.55 9.99
C ILE A 106 -1.32 5.41 10.03
N SER A 107 -0.18 5.56 9.36
CA SER A 107 0.81 4.51 9.31
C SER A 107 1.51 4.26 10.65
N SER A 108 1.74 5.30 11.45
CA SER A 108 2.19 5.17 12.84
C SER A 108 1.13 4.62 13.80
N SER A 109 -0.17 4.70 13.46
CA SER A 109 -1.27 4.14 14.24
C SER A 109 -1.68 2.73 13.82
N LEU A 110 -1.10 2.22 12.74
CA LEU A 110 -1.33 0.85 12.28
C LEU A 110 -0.52 -0.10 13.15
N GLU A 111 -1.15 -0.58 14.22
CA GLU A 111 -0.64 -1.73 14.97
C GLU A 111 -0.47 -2.94 14.03
N TRP A 112 0.71 -3.54 14.07
CA TRP A 112 1.04 -4.80 13.39
C TRP A 112 1.48 -5.79 14.45
N ASP A 113 0.59 -6.70 14.84
CA ASP A 113 0.75 -7.51 16.06
C ASP A 113 0.56 -9.00 15.77
N HIS A 114 1.38 -9.50 14.85
CA HIS A 114 1.48 -10.92 14.47
C HIS A 114 2.86 -11.51 14.77
N GLY A 115 3.54 -11.01 15.82
CA GLY A 115 4.91 -11.42 16.16
C GLY A 115 5.95 -11.08 15.07
N SER A 116 5.62 -10.12 14.20
CA SER A 116 6.41 -9.66 13.05
C SER A 116 6.55 -8.13 13.12
N ARG A 117 7.46 -7.55 12.33
CA ARG A 117 7.85 -6.14 12.50
C ARG A 117 7.13 -5.21 11.55
N TYR A 118 6.82 -4.00 12.04
CA TYR A 118 6.51 -2.84 11.22
C TYR A 118 7.79 -2.04 10.94
N VAL A 119 8.12 -1.81 9.67
CA VAL A 119 9.40 -1.25 9.23
C VAL A 119 9.21 0.01 8.39
N CYS A 120 9.78 1.13 8.84
CA CYS A 120 9.81 2.38 8.07
C CYS A 120 11.08 2.42 7.21
N ALA A 121 10.95 2.33 5.88
CA ALA A 121 12.09 2.37 4.95
C ALA A 121 12.59 3.81 4.64
N ALA A 122 12.44 4.73 5.61
CA ALA A 122 12.79 6.15 5.50
C ALA A 122 14.26 6.46 5.82
N HIS A 123 14.99 5.47 6.34
CA HIS A 123 16.33 5.65 6.90
C HIS A 123 17.38 4.87 6.10
N GLY A 124 18.61 5.42 6.06
CA GLY A 124 19.72 4.82 5.32
C GLY A 124 19.60 5.06 3.80
N GLN A 125 19.86 4.02 2.99
CA GLN A 125 19.75 4.08 1.53
C GLN A 125 18.30 3.85 1.01
N GLY A 126 17.30 3.88 1.90
CA GLY A 126 15.89 3.75 1.54
C GLY A 126 15.44 2.31 1.22
N PRO A 127 14.45 2.12 0.32
CA PRO A 127 13.89 0.82 -0.03
C PRO A 127 14.93 -0.26 -0.42
N SER A 128 16.00 0.13 -1.13
CA SER A 128 17.08 -0.78 -1.55
C SER A 128 17.83 -1.39 -0.37
N SER A 129 18.05 -0.62 0.70
CA SER A 129 18.69 -1.10 1.92
C SER A 129 17.85 -2.15 2.63
N LEU A 130 16.53 -1.94 2.68
CA LEU A 130 15.61 -2.89 3.30
C LEU A 130 15.49 -4.17 2.45
N ALA A 131 15.40 -4.02 1.12
CA ALA A 131 15.40 -5.12 0.16
C ALA A 131 16.64 -6.02 0.26
N GLY A 132 17.80 -5.38 0.48
CA GLY A 132 19.11 -6.03 0.60
C GLY A 132 19.46 -6.56 1.99
N ARG A 133 18.55 -6.47 2.97
CA ARG A 133 18.83 -6.87 4.36
C ARG A 133 19.30 -8.33 4.45
N ARG A 134 20.32 -8.56 5.28
CA ARG A 134 20.93 -9.89 5.51
C ARG A 134 20.98 -10.24 7.00
N ASP A 135 21.08 -11.54 7.26
CA ASP A 135 21.32 -12.19 8.54
C ASP A 135 22.61 -13.03 8.38
N GLY A 136 23.76 -12.42 8.73
CA GLY A 136 25.06 -12.91 8.31
C GLY A 136 25.22 -12.89 6.78
N GLU A 137 25.55 -14.04 6.19
CA GLU A 137 25.68 -14.18 4.72
C GLU A 137 24.35 -14.48 4.02
N VAL A 138 23.30 -14.81 4.78
CA VAL A 138 22.01 -15.23 4.23
C VAL A 138 21.08 -14.03 4.09
N PRO A 139 20.31 -13.91 2.99
CA PRO A 139 19.28 -12.89 2.91
C PRO A 139 18.25 -13.02 4.04
N TYR A 140 17.81 -11.89 4.60
CA TYR A 140 16.89 -11.89 5.74
C TYR A 140 15.49 -12.35 5.36
N TYR A 141 14.98 -11.86 4.23
CA TYR A 141 13.67 -12.21 3.69
C TYR A 141 13.80 -13.27 2.60
N ASP A 142 12.81 -14.14 2.47
CA ASP A 142 12.72 -15.17 1.44
C ASP A 142 11.93 -14.70 0.22
N PHE A 143 11.00 -13.76 0.41
CA PHE A 143 10.19 -13.15 -0.65
C PHE A 143 9.77 -11.72 -0.26
N ALA A 144 9.41 -10.91 -1.25
CA ALA A 144 8.76 -9.62 -1.04
C ALA A 144 7.55 -9.42 -1.96
N VAL A 145 6.55 -8.68 -1.45
CA VAL A 145 5.34 -8.31 -2.18
C VAL A 145 5.12 -6.80 -2.02
N GLY A 146 5.24 -6.06 -3.12
CA GLY A 146 4.84 -4.66 -3.21
C GLY A 146 3.36 -4.53 -3.51
N ILE A 147 2.68 -3.57 -2.88
CA ILE A 147 1.26 -3.32 -3.05
C ILE A 147 1.05 -1.87 -3.48
N ASP A 148 0.38 -1.70 -4.62
CA ASP A 148 -0.06 -0.43 -5.19
C ASP A 148 -1.59 -0.39 -5.24
N GLY A 149 -2.18 0.56 -4.53
CA GLY A 149 -3.60 0.85 -4.56
C GLY A 149 -3.91 1.98 -5.53
N GLY A 150 -4.70 1.69 -6.55
CA GLY A 150 -5.03 2.65 -7.60
C GLY A 150 -4.23 2.42 -8.89
N GLY A 151 -3.06 1.79 -8.80
CA GLY A 151 -2.33 1.34 -9.97
C GLY A 151 -1.50 2.44 -10.62
N ASP A 152 -1.15 3.50 -9.89
CA ASP A 152 -0.33 4.60 -10.39
C ASP A 152 1.06 4.10 -10.85
N VAL A 153 1.56 3.02 -10.25
CA VAL A 153 2.78 2.34 -10.69
C VAL A 153 2.64 1.76 -12.10
N LEU A 154 1.44 1.62 -12.66
CA LEU A 154 1.26 1.04 -13.99
C LEU A 154 1.21 2.09 -15.09
N THR A 155 0.83 3.32 -14.76
CA THR A 155 0.45 4.35 -15.74
C THR A 155 1.35 5.58 -15.71
N HIS A 156 2.07 5.81 -14.61
CA HIS A 156 2.98 6.95 -14.46
C HIS A 156 4.44 6.59 -14.79
N GLY A 157 5.23 7.62 -15.09
CA GLY A 157 6.64 7.48 -15.44
C GLY A 157 7.56 7.25 -14.23
N ASP A 158 8.85 7.07 -14.49
CA ASP A 158 9.86 6.65 -13.51
C ASP A 158 10.06 7.61 -12.32
N ASP A 159 9.64 8.88 -12.46
CA ASP A 159 9.72 9.90 -11.41
C ASP A 159 8.56 9.83 -10.40
N GLU A 160 7.53 9.02 -10.66
CA GLU A 160 6.40 8.81 -9.75
C GLU A 160 6.87 8.13 -8.46
N PHE A 161 6.33 8.54 -7.31
CA PHE A 161 6.83 8.06 -6.03
C PHE A 161 6.77 6.53 -5.92
N ASP A 162 5.65 5.95 -6.35
CA ASP A 162 5.39 4.52 -6.31
C ASP A 162 6.38 3.74 -7.18
N ARG A 163 6.75 4.30 -8.34
CA ARG A 163 7.79 3.77 -9.22
C ARG A 163 9.16 3.82 -8.57
N VAL A 164 9.54 4.97 -8.00
CA VAL A 164 10.81 5.16 -7.29
C VAL A 164 10.97 4.14 -6.15
N VAL A 165 9.89 3.91 -5.40
CA VAL A 165 9.86 2.91 -4.32
C VAL A 165 10.04 1.50 -4.86
N LEU A 166 9.26 1.13 -5.89
CA LEU A 166 9.29 -0.20 -6.50
C LEU A 166 10.69 -0.52 -7.08
N ASP A 167 11.28 0.44 -7.80
CA ASP A 167 12.62 0.30 -8.37
C ASP A 167 13.71 0.28 -7.29
N GLY A 168 13.51 1.04 -6.21
CA GLY A 168 14.35 0.94 -5.02
C GLY A 168 14.39 -0.48 -4.46
N PHE A 169 13.24 -1.13 -4.29
CA PHE A 169 13.19 -2.53 -3.88
C PHE A 169 13.85 -3.46 -4.89
N ARG A 170 13.48 -3.34 -6.17
CA ARG A 170 14.04 -4.15 -7.27
C ARG A 170 15.57 -4.09 -7.31
N SER A 171 16.16 -2.89 -7.15
CA SER A 171 17.61 -2.70 -7.21
C SER A 171 18.37 -3.37 -6.06
N GLY A 172 17.77 -3.42 -4.86
CA GLY A 172 18.36 -4.07 -3.68
C GLY A 172 18.01 -5.55 -3.55
N TRP A 173 17.07 -6.05 -4.37
CA TRP A 173 16.56 -7.41 -4.23
C TRP A 173 17.41 -8.43 -5.00
N SER A 174 17.87 -9.47 -4.30
CA SER A 174 18.54 -10.60 -4.96
C SER A 174 17.61 -11.33 -5.93
N SER A 175 18.12 -11.57 -7.14
CA SER A 175 17.51 -12.36 -8.22
C SER A 175 17.17 -13.80 -7.88
N ALA A 176 17.65 -14.34 -6.76
CA ALA A 176 17.36 -15.71 -6.36
C ALA A 176 16.04 -15.86 -5.58
N ARG A 177 15.31 -14.76 -5.34
CA ARG A 177 14.15 -14.72 -4.43
C ARG A 177 12.95 -14.02 -5.06
N PRO A 178 11.73 -14.54 -4.94
CA PRO A 178 10.56 -13.89 -5.52
C PRO A 178 10.37 -12.44 -5.03
N LEU A 179 10.22 -11.52 -5.98
CA LEU A 179 9.73 -10.17 -5.78
C LEU A 179 8.48 -9.99 -6.64
N MET A 180 7.36 -9.75 -5.99
CA MET A 180 6.05 -9.59 -6.62
C MET A 180 5.53 -8.16 -6.43
N LEU A 181 4.69 -7.73 -7.36
CA LEU A 181 3.88 -6.52 -7.27
C LEU A 181 2.42 -6.91 -7.43
N ILE A 182 1.55 -6.31 -6.62
CA ILE A 182 0.10 -6.34 -6.79
C ILE A 182 -0.38 -4.91 -7.00
N ALA A 183 -0.95 -4.66 -8.16
CA ALA A 183 -1.69 -3.43 -8.42
C ALA A 183 -3.18 -3.74 -8.36
N MET A 184 -3.95 -2.99 -7.57
CA MET A 184 -5.38 -3.29 -7.38
C MET A 184 -6.24 -2.03 -7.21
N GLY A 185 -7.53 -2.15 -7.53
CA GLY A 185 -8.44 -1.01 -7.51
C GLY A 185 -8.07 0.02 -8.58
N LEU A 186 -7.82 -0.44 -9.80
CA LEU A 186 -7.16 0.37 -10.83
C LEU A 186 -7.97 1.62 -11.18
N GLY A 187 -7.28 2.77 -11.12
CA GLY A 187 -7.76 4.13 -11.27
C GLY A 187 -8.55 4.69 -10.08
N ALA A 188 -8.68 3.96 -8.96
CA ALA A 188 -9.44 4.44 -7.79
C ALA A 188 -8.81 5.68 -7.12
N ASP A 189 -7.53 5.93 -7.37
CA ASP A 189 -6.81 7.18 -7.04
C ASP A 189 -7.26 8.38 -7.91
N GLY A 190 -7.91 8.10 -9.05
CA GLY A 190 -8.33 9.06 -10.06
C GLY A 190 -7.21 9.65 -10.91
N GLY A 191 -5.98 9.12 -10.82
CA GLY A 191 -4.79 9.57 -11.54
C GLY A 191 -4.87 9.27 -13.05
N SER A 192 -5.49 8.15 -13.39
CA SER A 192 -5.41 7.54 -14.72
C SER A 192 -6.80 7.31 -15.34
N ALA A 193 -6.90 7.32 -16.67
CA ALA A 193 -8.14 6.99 -17.36
C ALA A 193 -8.36 5.46 -17.39
N PRO A 194 -9.60 4.94 -17.34
CA PRO A 194 -9.84 3.48 -17.32
C PRO A 194 -9.16 2.72 -18.47
N ALA A 195 -9.15 3.28 -19.68
CA ALA A 195 -8.54 2.66 -20.86
C ALA A 195 -7.01 2.51 -20.77
N GLU A 196 -6.34 3.30 -19.92
CA GLU A 196 -4.89 3.22 -19.73
C GLU A 196 -4.48 1.91 -19.04
N PHE A 197 -5.43 1.23 -18.40
CA PHE A 197 -5.16 -0.01 -17.71
C PHE A 197 -5.31 -1.23 -18.63
N ASP A 198 -6.00 -1.23 -19.76
CA ASP A 198 -6.35 -2.50 -20.43
C ASP A 198 -5.15 -3.33 -20.95
N ASP A 199 -4.09 -2.67 -21.43
CA ASP A 199 -2.90 -3.30 -22.03
C ASP A 199 -1.59 -2.98 -21.27
N VAL A 200 -1.65 -2.88 -19.95
CA VAL A 200 -0.48 -2.47 -19.15
C VAL A 200 0.66 -3.48 -19.25
N VAL A 201 1.83 -2.98 -19.62
CA VAL A 201 3.12 -3.67 -19.52
C VAL A 201 4.01 -2.89 -18.56
N LEU A 202 4.70 -3.62 -17.67
CA LEU A 202 5.63 -3.05 -16.70
C LEU A 202 7.04 -3.57 -17.00
N GLU A 203 7.95 -2.70 -17.44
CA GLU A 203 9.29 -3.11 -17.91
C GLU A 203 10.11 -3.80 -16.82
N GLY A 204 10.64 -5.00 -17.12
CA GLY A 204 11.36 -5.84 -16.15
C GLY A 204 10.44 -6.63 -15.22
N TRP A 205 9.14 -6.64 -15.49
CA TRP A 205 8.14 -7.39 -14.76
C TRP A 205 7.24 -8.19 -15.70
N ARG A 206 7.02 -9.45 -15.35
CA ARG A 206 6.13 -10.35 -16.09
C ARG A 206 4.77 -10.40 -15.40
N SER A 207 3.69 -10.16 -16.14
CA SER A 207 2.34 -10.47 -15.63
C SER A 207 2.22 -11.97 -15.36
N VAL A 208 1.81 -12.32 -14.15
CA VAL A 208 1.57 -13.70 -13.70
C VAL A 208 0.09 -13.99 -13.47
N GLY A 209 -0.78 -13.05 -13.84
CA GLY A 209 -2.22 -13.22 -13.88
C GLY A 209 -2.98 -12.05 -13.26
N ASP A 210 -4.26 -12.03 -13.58
CA ASP A 210 -5.24 -11.12 -13.01
C ASP A 210 -6.28 -11.95 -12.27
N THR A 211 -6.78 -11.43 -11.14
CA THR A 211 -7.80 -12.10 -10.34
C THR A 211 -8.80 -11.09 -9.83
N GLU A 212 -10.06 -11.51 -9.68
CA GLU A 212 -11.04 -10.72 -8.95
C GLU A 212 -10.68 -10.67 -7.46
N VAL A 213 -10.93 -9.52 -6.85
CA VAL A 213 -10.84 -9.27 -5.42
C VAL A 213 -12.04 -9.93 -4.73
N GLU A 214 -11.75 -10.75 -3.74
CA GLU A 214 -12.76 -11.56 -3.06
C GLU A 214 -13.55 -10.76 -2.02
N ILE A 215 -14.81 -11.16 -1.81
CA ILE A 215 -15.66 -10.59 -0.74
C ILE A 215 -14.97 -10.66 0.62
N ALA A 216 -14.30 -11.78 0.93
CA ALA A 216 -13.57 -11.92 2.19
C ALA A 216 -12.43 -10.90 2.36
N PHE A 217 -11.76 -10.51 1.26
CA PHE A 217 -10.76 -9.45 1.27
C PHE A 217 -11.42 -8.08 1.46
N ALA A 218 -12.52 -7.80 0.75
CA ALA A 218 -13.32 -6.60 0.95
C ALA A 218 -13.87 -6.46 2.38
N ASP A 219 -14.22 -7.57 3.03
CA ASP A 219 -14.63 -7.60 4.44
C ASP A 219 -13.46 -7.29 5.38
N ALA A 220 -12.25 -7.76 5.05
CA ALA A 220 -11.05 -7.41 5.80
C ALA A 220 -10.70 -5.93 5.67
N LEU A 221 -10.81 -5.36 4.46
CA LEU A 221 -10.64 -3.92 4.24
C LEU A 221 -11.64 -3.09 5.03
N HIS A 222 -12.92 -3.48 4.99
CA HIS A 222 -13.97 -2.81 5.75
C HIS A 222 -13.66 -2.81 7.25
N ARG A 223 -13.36 -3.98 7.84
CA ARG A 223 -13.00 -4.08 9.26
C ARG A 223 -11.80 -3.23 9.64
N GLU A 224 -10.76 -3.19 8.80
CA GLU A 224 -9.58 -2.38 9.08
C GLU A 224 -9.88 -0.88 8.99
N LEU A 225 -10.66 -0.45 7.99
CA LEU A 225 -11.12 0.94 7.88
C LEU A 225 -12.02 1.35 9.05
N ASP A 226 -12.94 0.48 9.48
CA ASP A 226 -13.80 0.70 10.65
C ASP A 226 -12.97 0.87 11.93
N ARG A 227 -12.02 -0.04 12.15
CA ARG A 227 -11.12 -0.02 13.31
C ARG A 227 -10.35 1.30 13.40
N LEU A 228 -10.00 1.88 12.26
CA LEU A 228 -9.31 3.16 12.15
C LEU A 228 -10.25 4.37 12.15
N GLY A 229 -11.57 4.17 12.16
CA GLY A 229 -12.57 5.23 12.04
C GLY A 229 -12.52 5.96 10.70
N LEU A 230 -12.09 5.27 9.64
CA LEU A 230 -11.92 5.80 8.28
C LEU A 230 -13.01 5.36 7.31
N TRP A 231 -13.79 4.34 7.69
CA TRP A 231 -14.97 3.94 6.93
C TRP A 231 -16.04 5.03 7.00
N ASN A 232 -16.60 5.36 5.84
CA ASN A 232 -17.74 6.28 5.75
C ASN A 232 -19.02 5.48 5.46
N GLU A 233 -19.95 5.49 6.42
CA GLU A 233 -21.25 4.81 6.37
C GLU A 233 -22.19 5.36 5.27
N SER A 234 -21.89 6.52 4.72
CA SER A 234 -22.66 7.15 3.65
C SER A 234 -21.74 7.52 2.48
N PRO A 235 -21.34 6.56 1.63
CA PRO A 235 -20.47 6.82 0.48
C PRO A 235 -21.03 7.88 -0.50
N THR A 236 -22.35 8.05 -0.53
CA THR A 236 -23.05 9.11 -1.28
C THR A 236 -22.82 10.51 -0.73
N SER A 237 -22.38 10.61 0.53
CA SER A 237 -21.99 11.88 1.18
C SER A 237 -20.54 12.27 0.88
N TRP A 238 -19.80 11.44 0.13
CA TRP A 238 -18.46 11.79 -0.31
C TRP A 238 -18.53 13.04 -1.18
N SER A 239 -18.15 14.16 -0.59
CA SER A 239 -17.98 15.39 -1.34
C SER A 239 -16.55 15.49 -1.80
N SER A 240 -16.38 16.24 -2.86
CA SER A 240 -15.09 16.67 -3.37
C SER A 240 -14.28 17.51 -2.36
N ASP A 241 -14.94 17.93 -1.28
CA ASP A 241 -14.40 18.67 -0.12
C ASP A 241 -14.06 17.76 1.07
N ASP A 242 -14.32 16.44 0.97
CA ASP A 242 -13.91 15.48 2.00
C ASP A 242 -12.37 15.52 2.12
N PRO A 243 -11.83 15.92 3.29
CA PRO A 243 -10.39 16.04 3.46
C PRO A 243 -9.64 14.72 3.28
N TYR A 244 -10.31 13.58 3.44
CA TYR A 244 -9.72 12.25 3.26
C TYR A 244 -9.59 11.86 1.79
N TRP A 245 -10.34 12.50 0.89
CA TRP A 245 -10.28 12.23 -0.54
C TRP A 245 -8.92 12.55 -1.14
N GLY A 246 -8.30 13.62 -0.65
CA GLY A 246 -7.01 14.07 -1.17
C GLY A 246 -5.82 13.17 -0.84
N TYR A 247 -5.98 12.15 -0.01
CA TYR A 247 -4.87 11.32 0.45
C TYR A 247 -4.94 9.88 -0.07
N GLY A 248 -5.77 9.61 -1.08
CA GLY A 248 -5.96 8.26 -1.63
C GLY A 248 -6.65 7.26 -0.67
N LEU A 249 -6.93 7.66 0.58
CA LEU A 249 -7.46 6.81 1.65
C LEU A 249 -8.81 6.16 1.34
N LYS A 250 -9.52 6.64 0.32
CA LYS A 250 -10.78 6.03 -0.13
C LYS A 250 -10.58 4.86 -1.07
N VAL A 251 -9.38 4.64 -1.64
CA VAL A 251 -9.10 3.49 -2.52
C VAL A 251 -9.51 2.16 -1.88
N PRO A 252 -9.14 1.82 -0.62
CA PRO A 252 -9.57 0.56 -0.01
C PRO A 252 -11.09 0.48 0.20
N GLN A 253 -11.75 1.61 0.50
CA GLN A 253 -13.22 1.66 0.61
C GLN A 253 -13.89 1.50 -0.76
N ILE A 254 -13.38 2.15 -1.81
CA ILE A 254 -13.84 2.04 -3.20
C ILE A 254 -13.75 0.59 -3.67
N ILE A 255 -12.61 -0.08 -3.43
CA ILE A 255 -12.42 -1.50 -3.74
C ILE A 255 -13.47 -2.34 -3.00
N ALA A 256 -13.61 -2.13 -1.69
CA ALA A 256 -14.54 -2.91 -0.88
C ALA A 256 -16.01 -2.75 -1.32
N LEU A 257 -16.41 -1.52 -1.67
CA LEU A 257 -17.72 -1.19 -2.22
C LEU A 257 -17.92 -1.79 -3.61
N ALA A 258 -16.93 -1.68 -4.49
CA ALA A 258 -17.00 -2.20 -5.85
C ALA A 258 -17.15 -3.72 -5.89
N VAL A 259 -16.45 -4.45 -5.01
CA VAL A 259 -16.57 -5.91 -4.87
C VAL A 259 -17.99 -6.30 -4.45
N ARG A 260 -18.68 -5.48 -3.65
CA ARG A 260 -20.07 -5.71 -3.23
C ARG A 260 -21.11 -5.16 -4.22
N ASN A 261 -20.66 -4.51 -5.31
CA ASN A 261 -21.50 -3.73 -6.22
C ASN A 261 -22.32 -2.63 -5.51
N GLU A 262 -21.77 -2.05 -4.44
CA GLU A 262 -22.38 -0.99 -3.64
C GLU A 262 -21.82 0.37 -4.08
N PHE A 263 -22.32 0.91 -5.19
CA PHE A 263 -21.75 2.13 -5.77
C PHE A 263 -22.44 3.39 -5.24
N PRO A 264 -21.68 4.45 -4.93
CA PRO A 264 -22.27 5.71 -4.46
C PRO A 264 -23.02 6.44 -5.58
N PHE A 265 -22.61 6.29 -6.84
CA PHE A 265 -23.19 7.02 -7.97
C PHE A 265 -23.18 6.17 -9.25
N ASP A 266 -24.33 6.09 -9.93
CA ASP A 266 -24.44 5.51 -11.27
C ASP A 266 -23.80 6.44 -12.32
N ALA A 267 -23.23 5.85 -13.38
CA ALA A 267 -22.67 6.62 -14.48
C ALA A 267 -23.76 7.41 -15.25
N PRO A 268 -23.48 8.67 -15.65
CA PRO A 268 -24.36 9.41 -16.53
C PRO A 268 -24.47 8.69 -17.88
N GLY A 269 -25.69 8.46 -18.36
CA GLY A 269 -25.95 7.76 -19.62
C GLY A 269 -26.31 6.28 -19.48
N GLY A 270 -26.29 5.71 -18.27
CA GLY A 270 -26.76 4.34 -18.02
C GLY A 270 -25.82 3.25 -18.55
N GLU A 271 -24.54 3.56 -18.75
CA GLU A 271 -23.53 2.57 -19.11
C GLU A 271 -23.32 1.61 -17.92
N PRO A 272 -23.67 0.32 -18.06
CA PRO A 272 -23.76 -0.60 -16.92
C PRO A 272 -22.40 -0.93 -16.29
N ASP A 273 -21.31 -0.75 -17.04
CA ASP A 273 -19.95 -1.09 -16.61
C ASP A 273 -19.19 0.08 -15.97
N LEU A 274 -19.78 1.28 -15.98
CA LEU A 274 -19.15 2.48 -15.44
C LEU A 274 -19.85 2.99 -14.18
N VAL A 275 -19.06 3.61 -13.30
CA VAL A 275 -19.51 4.21 -12.03
C VAL A 275 -18.81 5.52 -11.81
N MET A 276 -19.45 6.40 -11.05
CA MET A 276 -18.83 7.66 -10.66
C MET A 276 -18.32 7.57 -9.23
N PHE A 277 -17.08 7.97 -9.03
CA PHE A 277 -16.51 8.19 -7.70
C PHE A 277 -16.07 9.65 -7.59
N PRO A 278 -16.26 10.30 -6.43
CA PRO A 278 -15.76 11.65 -6.22
C PRO A 278 -14.25 11.76 -6.43
N ARG A 279 -13.76 12.98 -6.58
CA ARG A 279 -12.36 13.40 -6.63
C ARG A 279 -12.28 14.82 -6.12
N ARG A 280 -11.10 15.26 -5.63
CA ARG A 280 -10.86 16.67 -5.22
C ARG A 280 -11.48 17.65 -6.24
N GLY A 281 -12.58 18.29 -5.87
CA GLY A 281 -13.41 19.16 -6.73
C GLY A 281 -14.28 18.53 -7.86
N GLU A 282 -14.26 17.22 -8.14
CA GLU A 282 -14.94 16.64 -9.33
C GLU A 282 -15.49 15.21 -9.10
N LEU A 283 -16.29 14.67 -10.04
CA LEU A 283 -16.64 13.24 -10.07
C LEU A 283 -15.88 12.59 -11.25
N LYS A 284 -15.27 11.42 -11.02
CA LYS A 284 -14.52 10.64 -12.01
C LYS A 284 -15.26 9.37 -12.40
N LEU A 285 -15.27 9.10 -13.71
CA LEU A 285 -15.84 7.89 -14.30
C LEU A 285 -14.83 6.75 -14.19
N MET A 286 -15.31 5.60 -13.70
CA MET A 286 -14.50 4.44 -13.35
C MET A 286 -15.11 3.18 -13.92
N ASN A 287 -14.29 2.23 -14.38
CA ASN A 287 -14.77 0.93 -14.82
C ASN A 287 -14.93 -0.02 -13.62
N LYS A 288 -16.15 -0.53 -13.41
CA LYS A 288 -16.49 -1.44 -12.30
C LYS A 288 -15.57 -2.66 -12.27
N ARG A 289 -15.21 -3.19 -13.43
CA ARG A 289 -14.32 -4.36 -13.56
C ARG A 289 -12.95 -4.06 -12.94
N LEU A 290 -12.32 -2.97 -13.37
CA LEU A 290 -10.97 -2.56 -12.95
C LEU A 290 -10.86 -2.30 -11.44
N LEU A 291 -11.92 -1.80 -10.82
CA LEU A 291 -11.98 -1.57 -9.36
C LEU A 291 -11.99 -2.86 -8.54
N ARG A 292 -12.37 -3.99 -9.15
CA ARG A 292 -12.49 -5.31 -8.52
C ARG A 292 -11.38 -6.25 -8.95
N GLU A 293 -10.43 -5.81 -9.75
CA GLU A 293 -9.32 -6.63 -10.22
C GLU A 293 -8.06 -6.33 -9.40
N ALA A 294 -7.28 -7.39 -9.17
CA ALA A 294 -5.90 -7.32 -8.74
C ALA A 294 -5.04 -7.92 -9.84
N ARG A 295 -4.01 -7.18 -10.25
CA ARG A 295 -3.03 -7.59 -11.25
C ARG A 295 -1.72 -7.92 -10.59
N LEU A 296 -1.20 -9.10 -10.91
CA LEU A 296 -0.03 -9.64 -10.26
C LEU A 296 1.14 -9.68 -11.23
N PHE A 297 2.25 -9.14 -10.80
CA PHE A 297 3.49 -9.11 -11.56
C PHE A 297 4.62 -9.79 -10.77
N LEU A 298 5.49 -10.50 -11.47
CA LEU A 298 6.71 -11.08 -10.93
C LEU A 298 7.91 -10.42 -11.60
N ASN A 299 8.87 -9.97 -10.80
CA ASN A 299 10.11 -9.41 -11.30
C ASN A 299 10.89 -10.43 -12.16
N GLU A 300 11.31 -10.04 -13.36
CA GLU A 300 11.89 -10.94 -14.37
C GLU A 300 13.28 -11.46 -14.02
N VAL A 301 14.02 -10.77 -13.14
CA VAL A 301 15.37 -11.18 -12.73
C VAL A 301 15.33 -12.47 -11.90
N ASN A 302 14.14 -12.95 -11.49
CA ASN A 302 13.95 -14.19 -10.74
C ASN A 302 13.86 -15.46 -11.61
N ARG A 303 14.63 -15.55 -12.69
CA ARG A 303 14.74 -16.71 -13.58
C ARG A 303 16.18 -17.15 -13.81
#